data_AF-A0A6J1QT16-F1
#
_entry.id   AF-A0A6J1QT16-F1
#
_cell.length_a   1.000
_cell.length_b   1.000
_cell.length_c   1.000
_cell.angle_alpha   90.00
_cell.angle_beta   90.00
_cell.angle_gamma   90.00
#
_symmetry.space_group_name_H-M   'P 1'
#
loop_
_entity.id
_entity.type
_entity.pdbx_description
1 polymer ?
#
loop_
_entity_poly.entity_id
_entity_poly.type
_entity_poly.pdbx_seq_one_letter_code
_entity_poly.pdbx_strand_id
1 'polypeptide(L)'
;MAYIYLKKWKHCKNEWKFEKLRQIWLIDNLLSSYSISDEIFPIVLEYFEKCRGSARETLIEKAMELMKKAEAEEDEKDKKELMKTTPYKRARQVLQTLSPSEEI
;
A
#
# COMPACT_ATOMS: atom_id res chain seq x y z
N MET A 1 -8.62 14.87 2.88
CA MET A 1 -7.51 15.40 2.04
C MET A 1 -6.94 14.38 1.06
N ALA A 2 -6.46 13.20 1.49
CA ALA A 2 -5.97 12.16 0.56
C ALA A 2 -7.05 11.61 -0.39
N TYR A 3 -8.29 11.45 0.10
CA TYR A 3 -9.44 11.06 -0.71
C TYR A 3 -9.68 12.00 -1.90
N ILE A 4 -9.66 13.33 -1.68
CA ILE A 4 -9.90 14.32 -2.74
C ILE A 4 -8.77 14.26 -3.78
N TYR A 5 -7.51 14.15 -3.34
CA TYR A 5 -6.36 13.99 -4.22
C TYR A 5 -6.51 12.78 -5.15
N LEU A 6 -6.88 11.62 -4.60
CA LEU A 6 -7.09 10.38 -5.37
C LEU A 6 -8.33 10.42 -6.26
N LYS A 7 -9.42 11.04 -5.80
CA LYS A 7 -10.63 11.21 -6.61
C LYS A 7 -10.36 12.09 -7.83
N LYS A 8 -9.59 13.18 -7.66
CA LYS A 8 -9.13 14.01 -8.78
C LYS A 8 -8.21 13.25 -9.71
N TRP A 9 -7.25 12.49 -9.18
CA TRP A 9 -6.39 11.63 -10.00
C TRP A 9 -7.19 10.65 -10.87
N LYS A 10 -8.25 10.04 -10.31
CA LYS A 10 -9.06 9.03 -10.99
C LYS A 10 -10.07 9.62 -11.98
N HIS A 11 -10.73 10.72 -11.64
CA HIS A 11 -11.88 11.24 -12.40
C HIS A 11 -11.67 12.63 -13.04
N CYS A 12 -10.69 13.41 -12.59
CA CYS A 12 -10.47 14.80 -13.02
C CYS A 12 -8.98 15.06 -13.26
N LYS A 13 -8.35 14.28 -14.15
CA LYS A 13 -6.89 14.35 -14.41
C LYS A 13 -6.40 15.73 -14.84
N ASN A 14 -7.24 16.54 -15.48
CA ASN A 14 -6.99 17.92 -15.87
C ASN A 14 -6.84 18.89 -14.67
N GLU A 15 -7.54 18.61 -13.56
CA GLU A 15 -7.47 19.39 -12.32
C GLU A 15 -6.50 18.78 -11.29
N TRP A 16 -6.03 17.57 -11.55
CA TRP A 16 -5.09 16.89 -10.69
C TRP A 16 -3.69 17.47 -10.88
N LYS A 17 -3.08 17.83 -9.75
CA LYS A 17 -1.67 18.23 -9.70
C LYS A 17 -0.94 17.25 -8.80
N PHE A 18 0.24 16.85 -9.22
CA PHE A 18 1.09 16.00 -8.41
C PHE A 18 1.47 16.70 -7.11
N GLU A 19 1.20 16.06 -5.97
CA GLU A 19 1.56 16.54 -4.65
C GLU A 19 2.50 15.53 -3.99
N LYS A 20 3.82 15.79 -4.01
CA LYS A 20 4.82 14.85 -3.49
C LYS A 20 4.55 14.45 -2.03
N LEU A 21 4.19 15.42 -1.19
CA LEU A 21 3.85 15.18 0.22
C LEU A 21 2.62 14.27 0.38
N ARG A 22 1.65 14.35 -0.54
CA ARG A 22 0.51 13.41 -0.55
C ARG A 22 0.94 12.01 -0.94
N GLN A 23 1.81 11.88 -1.94
CA GLN A 23 2.35 10.59 -2.33
C GLN A 23 3.11 9.92 -1.17
N ILE A 24 3.97 10.67 -0.46
CA ILE A 24 4.68 10.17 0.73
C ILE A 24 3.68 9.74 1.80
N TRP A 25 2.68 10.58 2.10
CA TRP A 25 1.65 10.23 3.08
C TRP A 25 0.89 8.95 2.71
N LEU A 26 0.56 8.76 1.43
CA LEU A 26 -0.09 7.54 0.95
C LEU A 26 0.79 6.30 1.14
N ILE A 27 2.10 6.40 0.85
CA ILE A 27 3.07 5.31 1.08
C ILE A 27 3.10 4.93 2.56
N ASP A 28 3.17 5.92 3.46
CA ASP A 28 3.28 5.68 4.90
C ASP A 28 2.01 5.10 5.53
N ASN A 29 0.85 5.32 4.90
CA ASN A 29 -0.45 5.01 5.48
C ASN A 29 -1.22 3.90 4.76
N LEU A 30 -0.75 3.42 3.60
CA LEU A 30 -1.51 2.48 2.76
C LEU A 30 -1.96 1.21 3.49
N LEU A 31 -1.06 0.66 4.30
CA LEU A 31 -1.30 -0.60 5.00
C LEU A 31 -2.26 -0.43 6.20
N SER A 32 -2.45 0.80 6.70
CA SER A 32 -3.31 1.09 7.85
C SER A 32 -4.78 1.22 7.42
N SER A 33 -5.64 0.36 7.96
CA SER A 33 -7.11 0.48 7.80
C SER A 33 -7.68 1.71 8.53
N TYR A 34 -6.98 2.22 9.53
CA TYR A 34 -7.37 3.44 10.25
C TYR A 34 -7.16 4.69 9.41
N SER A 35 -6.04 4.75 8.67
CA SER A 35 -5.69 5.93 7.85
C SER A 35 -6.33 5.87 6.46
N ILE A 36 -6.43 4.68 5.88
CA ILE A 36 -7.03 4.43 4.57
C ILE A 36 -8.13 3.40 4.74
N SER A 37 -9.39 3.79 4.53
CA SER A 37 -10.52 2.86 4.57
C SER A 37 -10.44 1.81 3.45
N ASP A 38 -11.13 0.69 3.64
CA ASP A 38 -11.16 -0.40 2.66
C ASP A 38 -11.75 0.02 1.30
N GLU A 39 -12.62 1.04 1.28
CA GLU A 39 -13.19 1.61 0.05
C GLU A 39 -12.15 2.39 -0.76
N ILE A 40 -11.22 3.07 -0.09
CA ILE A 40 -10.22 3.93 -0.73
C ILE A 40 -8.98 3.13 -1.12
N PHE A 41 -8.65 2.08 -0.37
CA PHE A 41 -7.46 1.25 -0.58
C PHE A 41 -7.27 0.82 -2.05
N PRO A 42 -8.28 0.27 -2.76
CA PRO A 42 -8.12 -0.14 -4.16
C PRO A 42 -7.73 1.02 -5.08
N ILE A 43 -8.27 2.23 -4.83
CA ILE A 43 -7.95 3.43 -5.62
C ILE A 43 -6.49 3.85 -5.39
N VAL A 44 -6.00 3.73 -4.16
CA VAL A 44 -4.60 4.05 -3.83
C VAL A 44 -3.65 3.03 -4.46
N LEU A 45 -4.02 1.75 -4.41
CA LEU A 45 -3.22 0.68 -5.02
C LEU A 45 -3.12 0.87 -6.55
N GLU A 46 -4.24 1.16 -7.20
CA GLU A 46 -4.29 1.51 -8.63
C GLU A 46 -3.41 2.74 -8.94
N TYR A 47 -3.39 3.75 -8.06
CA TYR A 47 -2.50 4.90 -8.18
C TYR A 47 -1.02 4.50 -8.19
N PHE A 48 -0.58 3.62 -7.28
CA PHE A 48 0.80 3.14 -7.23
C PHE A 48 1.15 2.15 -8.35
N GLU A 49 0.18 1.40 -8.87
CA GLU A 49 0.37 0.53 -10.03
C GLU A 49 0.80 1.34 -11.26
N LYS A 50 0.23 2.54 -11.42
CA LYS A 50 0.60 3.47 -12.51
C LYS A 50 1.82 4.34 -12.19
N CYS A 51 2.28 4.37 -10.93
CA CYS A 51 3.52 5.05 -10.55
C CYS A 51 4.74 4.24 -11.03
N ARG A 52 5.79 4.95 -11.45
CA ARG A 52 7.09 4.37 -11.83
C ARG A 52 8.19 4.93 -10.92
N GLY A 53 9.24 4.14 -10.71
CA GLY A 53 10.42 4.52 -9.93
C GLY A 53 10.22 4.46 -8.41
N SER A 54 10.97 5.30 -7.69
CA SER A 54 11.21 5.17 -6.25
C SER A 54 9.95 5.09 -5.38
N ALA A 55 8.87 5.80 -5.72
CA ALA A 55 7.65 5.75 -4.92
C ALA A 55 7.00 4.36 -4.90
N ARG A 56 7.11 3.61 -6.00
CA ARG A 56 6.64 2.23 -6.10
C ARG A 56 7.57 1.30 -5.31
N GLU A 57 8.87 1.44 -5.52
CA GLU A 57 9.92 0.65 -4.84
C GLU A 57 9.81 0.78 -3.32
N THR A 58 9.74 2.00 -2.78
CA THR A 58 9.60 2.24 -1.34
C THR A 58 8.33 1.61 -0.76
N LEU A 59 7.23 1.59 -1.53
CA LEU A 59 6.00 0.95 -1.07
C LEU A 59 6.12 -0.59 -1.05
N ILE A 60 6.77 -1.17 -2.06
CA ILE A 60 7.09 -2.60 -2.11
C ILE A 60 7.99 -2.97 -0.93
N GLU A 61 9.06 -2.22 -0.69
CA GLU A 61 9.98 -2.44 0.43
C GLU A 61 9.25 -2.43 1.78
N LYS A 62 8.41 -1.43 2.04
CA LYS A 62 7.59 -1.37 3.26
C LYS A 62 6.66 -2.57 3.41
N ALA A 63 6.04 -3.03 2.33
CA ALA A 63 5.19 -4.20 2.34
C ALA A 63 6.01 -5.49 2.61
N MET A 64 7.18 -5.63 1.99
CA MET A 64 8.11 -6.74 2.23
C MET A 64 8.61 -6.76 3.68
N GLU A 65 9.00 -5.62 4.24
CA GLU A 65 9.45 -5.54 5.63
C GLU A 65 8.37 -5.99 6.61
N LEU A 66 7.10 -5.61 6.37
CA LEU A 66 5.99 -6.05 7.21
C LEU A 66 5.80 -7.57 7.11
N MET A 67 5.84 -8.12 5.89
CA MET A 67 5.73 -9.57 5.67
C MET A 67 6.87 -10.34 6.36
N LYS A 68 8.12 -9.89 6.19
CA LYS A 68 9.30 -10.47 6.84
C LYS A 68 9.21 -10.45 8.35
N LYS A 69 8.71 -9.35 8.94
CA LYS A 69 8.48 -9.25 10.39
C LYS A 69 7.45 -10.28 10.87
N ALA A 70 6.37 -10.47 10.12
CA ALA A 70 5.36 -11.48 10.44
C ALA A 70 5.89 -12.92 10.25
N GLU A 71 6.82 -13.13 9.31
CA GLU A 71 7.44 -14.44 9.08
C GLU A 71 8.46 -14.82 10.15
N ALA A 72 9.22 -13.83 10.63
CA ALA A 72 10.22 -13.94 11.69
C ALA A 72 9.63 -14.12 13.09
N GLU A 73 8.30 -14.00 13.25
CA GLU A 73 7.62 -14.30 14.50
C GLU A 73 7.72 -15.81 14.80
N GLU A 74 8.33 -16.14 15.94
CA GLU A 74 8.60 -17.52 16.35
C GLU A 74 7.37 -18.16 17.01
N ASP A 75 6.51 -17.36 17.65
CA ASP A 75 5.27 -17.87 18.22
C ASP A 75 4.22 -18.08 17.12
N GLU A 76 3.81 -19.34 16.95
CA GLU A 76 2.83 -19.72 15.93
C GLU A 76 1.46 -19.03 16.08
N LYS A 77 1.04 -18.70 17.31
CA LYS A 77 -0.22 -18.01 17.56
C LYS A 77 -0.10 -16.55 17.15
N ASP A 78 0.95 -15.87 17.59
CA ASP A 78 1.19 -14.46 17.27
C ASP A 78 1.38 -14.27 15.77
N LYS A 79 2.12 -15.18 15.11
CA LYS A 79 2.23 -15.24 13.65
C LYS A 79 0.87 -15.35 12.96
N LYS A 80 0.01 -16.27 13.41
CA LYS A 80 -1.35 -16.42 12.85
C LYS A 80 -2.21 -15.19 13.08
N GLU A 81 -2.08 -14.52 14.22
CA GLU A 81 -2.80 -13.28 14.48
C GLU A 81 -2.29 -12.13 13.59
N LEU A 82 -0.97 -11.97 13.44
CA LEU A 82 -0.36 -11.00 12.52
C LEU A 82 -0.85 -11.19 11.09
N MET A 83 -0.91 -12.43 10.60
CA MET A 83 -1.41 -12.76 9.26
C MET A 83 -2.89 -12.41 9.05
N LYS A 84 -3.69 -12.34 10.11
CA LYS A 84 -5.12 -11.94 10.03
C LYS A 84 -5.29 -10.43 9.97
N THR A 85 -4.29 -9.66 10.39
CA THR A 85 -4.37 -8.20 10.44
C THR A 85 -4.55 -7.59 9.05
N THR A 86 -5.24 -6.44 8.99
CA THR A 86 -5.42 -5.71 7.72
C THR A 86 -4.11 -5.23 7.11
N PRO A 87 -3.12 -4.71 7.88
CA PRO A 87 -1.81 -4.37 7.33
C PRO A 87 -1.12 -5.52 6.61
N TYR A 88 -1.18 -6.74 7.15
CA TYR A 88 -0.60 -7.93 6.49
C TYR A 88 -1.32 -8.26 5.18
N LYS A 89 -2.66 -8.30 5.20
CA LYS A 89 -3.47 -8.56 3.99
C LYS A 89 -3.19 -7.54 2.89
N ARG A 90 -3.10 -6.25 3.25
CA ARG A 90 -2.79 -5.18 2.30
C ARG A 90 -1.36 -5.24 1.81
N ALA A 91 -0.39 -5.55 2.67
CA ALA A 91 1.01 -5.74 2.26
C ALA A 91 1.12 -6.84 1.21
N ARG A 92 0.45 -7.97 1.44
CA ARG A 92 0.37 -9.06 0.46
C ARG A 92 -0.23 -8.61 -0.88
N GLN A 93 -1.34 -7.86 -0.86
CA GLN A 93 -1.96 -7.35 -2.09
C GLN A 93 -1.06 -6.35 -2.84
N VAL A 94 -0.32 -5.52 -2.11
CA VAL A 94 0.68 -4.59 -2.66
C VAL A 94 1.76 -5.38 -3.40
N LEU A 95 2.34 -6.40 -2.78
CA LEU A 95 3.39 -7.21 -3.41
C LEU A 95 2.87 -7.95 -4.65
N GLN A 96 1.69 -8.56 -4.58
CA GLN A 96 1.08 -9.26 -5.71
C GLN A 96 0.78 -8.35 -6.90
N THR A 97 0.44 -7.08 -6.65
CA THR A 97 0.07 -6.12 -7.70
C THR A 97 1.29 -5.37 -8.24
N LEU A 98 2.23 -5.01 -7.36
CA LEU A 98 3.35 -4.13 -7.69
C LEU A 98 4.67 -4.88 -7.95
N SER A 99 4.81 -6.13 -7.51
CA SER A 99 5.93 -7.01 -7.84
C SER A 99 5.43 -8.37 -8.36
N PRO A 100 4.76 -8.42 -9.53
CA PRO A 100 4.27 -9.68 -10.09
C PRO A 100 5.39 -10.59 -10.65
N SER A 101 6.65 -10.12 -10.69
CA SER A 101 7.77 -10.78 -11.37
C SER A 101 8.78 -11.47 -10.46
N GLU A 102 8.65 -11.33 -9.13
CA GLU A 102 9.43 -12.13 -8.18
C GLU A 102 8.50 -13.22 -7.65
N GLU A 103 8.66 -14.42 -8.19
CA GLU A 103 8.02 -15.65 -7.71
C GLU A 103 8.23 -15.77 -6.19
N ILE A 104 7.11 -15.78 -5.45
CA ILE A 104 7.05 -16.25 -4.07
C ILE A 104 7.03 -17.79 -4.10
#